data_AF-A0A1J0EF79-F1
#
_entry.id   AF-A0A1J0EF79-F1
#
_cell.length_a   1.000
_cell.length_b   1.000
_cell.length_c   1.000
_cell.angle_alpha   90.00
_cell.angle_beta   90.00
_cell.angle_gamma   90.00
#
_symmetry.space_group_name_H-M   'P 1'
#
loop_
_entity.id
_entity.type
_entity.pdbx_description
1 polymer ?
#
loop_
_entity_poly.entity_id
_entity_poly.type
_entity_poly.pdbx_seq_one_letter_code
_entity_poly.pdbx_strand_id
1 'polypeptide(L)'
;MIRRTRKRKNGSTWVGYYNGRDADGNRVEIPLGGDLDEAKVEWARLDRKATPKPAHLMGRLFDDYEEKVIPGLKSGTQKDYLKGLKQLRNAFGSAPVDAVTPQVIAQYRDARTAKVHANREIALLSTIFTFAREWGLTEKTNPCARLRRNKETPRDFYAGQIVLDAVYAEAPHELKDAMDLAYLTGQRPADVLKASTADLNNGFLMVGQGKTEKRLRIRLHDGTDASNLSIFLDALLERKAMAGIRSSSLITNQAGLRMSYAMLRNRWDEAREKAATKAAAEGDVTLAAAIRQFQFRDIRPKAASEIDDIGHASRLLGHSTQEMTKKVYRRVGEIVRPTK
;
A
#
# COMPACT_ATOMS: atom_id res chain seq x y z
N MET A 1 29.48 32.64 10.08
CA MET A 1 29.85 33.86 10.83
C MET A 1 31.38 34.06 10.85
N ILE A 2 31.86 35.28 10.68
CA ILE A 2 33.27 35.70 10.82
C ILE A 2 33.37 36.70 11.99
N ARG A 3 34.39 36.57 12.84
CA ARG A 3 34.71 37.53 13.90
C ARG A 3 35.90 38.38 13.47
N ARG A 4 35.78 39.70 13.49
CA ARG A 4 36.90 40.63 13.29
C ARG A 4 37.16 41.42 14.57
N THR A 5 38.44 41.66 14.85
CA THR A 5 38.88 42.39 16.04
C THR A 5 39.85 43.50 15.65
N ARG A 6 39.68 44.71 16.21
CA ARG A 6 40.57 45.85 15.97
C ARG A 6 40.89 46.57 17.28
N LYS A 7 42.19 46.74 17.60
CA LYS A 7 42.63 47.57 18.74
C LYS A 7 42.41 49.05 18.42
N ARG A 8 41.75 49.78 19.32
CA ARG A 8 41.51 51.22 19.24
C ARG A 8 42.66 51.99 19.90
N LYS A 9 42.82 53.27 19.56
CA LYS A 9 43.88 54.15 20.08
C LYS A 9 43.83 54.33 21.61
N ASN A 10 42.67 54.10 22.23
CA ASN A 10 42.45 54.15 23.69
C ASN A 10 42.70 52.81 24.40
N GLY A 11 43.30 51.82 23.72
CA GLY A 11 43.62 50.50 24.30
C GLY A 11 42.48 49.48 24.29
N SER A 12 41.23 49.88 24.02
CA SER A 12 40.11 48.94 23.96
C SER A 12 40.06 48.18 22.63
N THR A 13 39.60 46.93 22.67
CA THR A 13 39.47 46.09 21.46
C THR A 13 38.02 46.10 20.98
N TRP A 14 37.81 46.58 19.76
CA TRP A 14 36.53 46.47 19.08
C TRP A 14 36.38 45.08 18.49
N VAL A 15 35.19 44.49 18.64
CA VAL A 15 34.81 43.22 18.03
C VAL A 15 33.58 43.46 17.16
N GLY A 16 33.58 42.92 15.95
CA GLY A 16 32.43 42.91 15.07
C GLY A 16 32.24 41.57 14.41
N TYR A 17 30.98 41.20 14.21
CA TYR A 17 30.57 39.95 13.59
C TYR A 17 29.99 40.20 12.20
N TYR A 18 30.30 39.29 11.27
CA TYR A 18 29.91 39.43 9.86
C TYR A 18 29.43 38.10 9.27
N ASN A 19 28.44 38.15 8.38
CA ASN A 19 28.02 36.99 7.59
C ASN A 19 27.12 37.36 6.40
N GLY A 20 27.43 36.84 5.22
CA GLY A 20 26.58 36.96 4.03
C GLY A 20 27.15 36.14 2.87
N ARG A 21 26.29 35.84 1.89
CA ARG A 21 26.70 35.31 0.58
C ARG A 21 25.98 36.10 -0.52
N ASP A 22 26.64 36.31 -1.65
CA ASP A 22 25.98 36.85 -2.84
C ASP A 22 25.10 35.79 -3.54
N ALA A 23 24.42 36.19 -4.61
CA ALA A 23 23.54 35.30 -5.38
C ALA A 23 24.27 34.10 -6.00
N ASP A 24 25.59 34.21 -6.22
CA ASP A 24 26.47 33.18 -6.76
C ASP A 24 27.11 32.30 -5.68
N GLY A 25 26.79 32.56 -4.40
CA GLY A 25 27.25 31.79 -3.25
C GLY A 25 28.63 32.17 -2.72
N ASN A 26 29.27 33.21 -3.26
CA ASN A 26 30.53 33.74 -2.75
C ASN A 26 30.30 34.49 -1.45
N ARG A 27 31.35 34.57 -0.62
CA ARG A 27 31.24 35.12 0.73
C ARG A 27 31.29 36.64 0.70
N VAL A 28 30.29 37.29 1.30
CA VAL A 28 30.20 38.75 1.43
C VAL A 28 30.12 39.14 2.91
N GLU A 29 30.76 40.24 3.29
CA GLU A 29 30.79 40.72 4.69
C GLU A 29 29.61 41.66 4.98
N ILE A 30 28.44 41.10 5.28
CA ILE A 30 27.32 41.87 5.83
C ILE A 30 27.53 42.01 7.34
N PRO A 31 27.55 43.23 7.91
CA PRO A 31 27.73 43.46 9.33
C PRO A 31 26.53 42.96 10.15
N LEU A 32 26.80 42.19 11.21
CA LEU A 32 25.80 41.61 12.12
C LEU A 32 25.76 42.30 13.49
N GLY A 33 26.62 43.29 13.72
CA GLY A 33 26.74 44.00 15.00
C GLY A 33 28.00 43.64 15.80
N GLY A 34 28.15 44.28 16.96
CA GLY A 34 29.28 44.11 17.88
C GLY A 34 29.00 43.18 19.07
N ASP A 35 27.73 42.94 19.37
CA ASP A 35 27.30 41.97 20.38
C ASP A 35 27.19 40.56 19.77
N LEU A 36 27.67 39.56 20.49
CA LEU A 36 27.72 38.18 19.99
C LEU A 36 26.35 37.53 19.87
N ASP A 37 25.43 37.83 20.80
CA ASP A 37 24.13 37.18 20.86
C ASP A 37 23.16 37.82 19.86
N GLU A 38 23.19 39.14 19.71
CA GLU A 38 22.50 39.83 18.61
C GLU A 38 23.02 39.37 17.24
N ALA A 39 24.34 39.23 17.09
CA ALA A 39 24.94 38.75 15.86
C ALA A 39 24.53 37.29 15.53
N LYS A 40 24.34 36.42 16.52
CA LYS A 40 23.82 35.06 16.31
C LYS A 40 22.36 35.06 15.85
N VAL A 41 21.53 35.96 16.38
CA VAL A 41 20.14 36.11 15.95
C VAL A 41 20.08 36.56 14.49
N GLU A 42 20.83 37.59 14.12
CA GLU A 42 20.84 38.09 12.73
C GLU A 42 21.54 37.14 11.76
N TRP A 43 22.57 36.43 12.23
CA TRP A 43 23.16 35.32 11.47
C TRP A 43 22.13 34.24 11.16
N ALA A 44 21.39 33.78 12.16
CA ALA A 44 20.35 32.78 11.99
C ALA A 44 19.22 33.29 11.09
N ARG A 45 18.90 34.59 11.12
CA ARG A 45 17.93 35.20 10.19
C ARG A 45 18.42 35.15 8.74
N LEU A 46 19.69 35.51 8.49
CA LEU A 46 20.25 35.59 7.13
C LEU A 46 20.59 34.22 6.53
N ASP A 47 20.98 33.24 7.35
CA ASP A 47 21.32 31.88 6.90
C ASP A 47 20.07 30.98 6.72
N ARG A 48 18.89 31.45 7.16
CA ARG A 48 17.60 30.78 6.95
C ARG A 48 17.21 30.79 5.47
N LYS A 49 17.33 29.62 4.82
CA LYS A 49 16.82 29.40 3.45
C LYS A 49 15.28 29.39 3.34
N ALA A 50 14.58 29.08 4.43
CA ALA A 50 13.12 29.16 4.56
C ALA A 50 12.72 29.38 6.01
N THR A 51 11.63 30.11 6.26
CA THR A 51 11.09 30.28 7.61
C THR A 51 10.47 28.95 8.07
N PRO A 52 10.90 28.35 9.20
CA PRO A 52 10.25 27.15 9.73
C PRO A 52 8.77 27.42 9.95
N LYS A 53 7.90 26.51 9.49
CA LYS A 53 6.48 26.59 9.79
C LYS A 53 6.30 26.60 11.32
N PRO A 54 5.42 27.46 11.88
CA PRO A 54 5.16 27.47 13.31
C PRO A 54 4.82 26.07 13.82
N ALA A 55 5.42 25.67 14.95
CA ALA A 55 5.30 24.32 15.51
C ALA A 55 3.85 23.92 15.81
N HIS A 56 2.97 24.89 16.06
CA HIS A 56 1.57 24.67 16.35
C HIS A 56 0.71 24.40 15.11
N LEU A 57 1.25 24.43 13.88
CA LEU A 57 0.47 24.17 12.66
C LEU A 57 0.50 22.70 12.24
N MET A 58 -0.64 22.21 11.75
CA MET A 58 -0.77 20.87 11.17
C MET A 58 0.22 20.64 10.02
N GLY A 59 0.52 21.68 9.23
CA GLY A 59 1.48 21.59 8.13
C GLY A 59 2.89 21.24 8.57
N ARG A 60 3.31 21.65 9.78
CA ARG A 60 4.60 21.25 10.38
C ARG A 60 4.53 19.82 10.89
N LEU A 61 3.45 19.47 11.59
CA LEU A 61 3.19 18.12 12.08
C LEU A 61 3.20 17.08 10.94
N PHE A 62 2.64 17.42 9.78
CA PHE A 62 2.69 16.55 8.59
C PHE A 62 4.13 16.38 8.06
N ASP A 63 4.95 17.43 8.05
CA ASP A 63 6.37 17.33 7.66
C ASP A 63 7.11 16.39 8.62
N ASP A 64 6.93 16.58 9.93
CA ASP A 64 7.58 15.75 10.96
C ASP A 64 7.13 14.28 10.87
N TYR A 65 5.85 14.00 10.61
CA TYR A 65 5.34 12.64 10.40
C TYR A 65 5.92 11.98 9.15
N GLU A 66 5.99 12.74 8.06
CA GLU A 66 6.57 12.27 6.79
C GLU A 66 8.06 11.96 6.92
N GLU A 67 8.82 12.77 7.66
CA GLU A 67 10.26 12.55 7.86
C GLU A 67 10.56 11.44 8.87
N LYS A 68 9.86 11.43 10.01
CA LYS A 68 10.22 10.56 11.15
C LYS A 68 9.55 9.21 11.14
N VAL A 69 8.34 9.10 10.60
CA VAL A 69 7.51 7.88 10.74
C VAL A 69 7.38 7.12 9.42
N ILE A 70 7.11 7.81 8.31
CA ILE A 70 6.86 7.14 7.02
C ILE A 70 8.02 6.24 6.56
N PRO A 71 9.31 6.60 6.68
CA PRO A 71 10.41 5.76 6.20
C PRO A 71 10.46 4.37 6.88
N GLY A 72 9.97 4.26 8.11
CA GLY A 72 9.91 2.99 8.85
C GLY A 72 8.78 2.05 8.40
N LEU A 73 7.84 2.51 7.58
CA LEU A 73 6.68 1.73 7.14
C LEU A 73 6.98 0.89 5.89
N LYS A 74 6.19 -0.16 5.65
CA LYS A 74 6.27 -0.95 4.39
C LYS A 74 6.01 -0.04 3.18
N SER A 75 6.74 -0.22 2.07
CA SER A 75 6.68 0.64 0.88
C SER A 75 5.26 0.89 0.34
N GLY A 76 4.38 -0.12 0.38
CA GLY A 76 2.97 0.05 0.00
C GLY A 76 2.23 1.03 0.91
N THR A 77 2.41 0.90 2.23
CA THR A 77 1.86 1.82 3.23
C THR A 77 2.41 3.23 3.06
N GLN A 78 3.71 3.38 2.78
CA GLN A 78 4.32 4.68 2.52
C GLN A 78 3.61 5.41 1.37
N LYS A 79 3.47 4.74 0.22
CA LYS A 79 2.82 5.33 -0.97
C LYS A 79 1.37 5.72 -0.70
N ASP A 80 0.63 4.92 0.07
CA ASP A 80 -0.75 5.22 0.43
C ASP A 80 -0.84 6.39 1.41
N TYR A 81 0.06 6.45 2.40
CA TYR A 81 0.10 7.53 3.39
C TYR A 81 0.49 8.86 2.74
N LEU A 82 1.48 8.88 1.84
CA LEU A 82 1.88 10.09 1.11
C LEU A 82 0.72 10.66 0.27
N LYS A 83 -0.08 9.80 -0.37
CA LYS A 83 -1.29 10.24 -1.09
C LYS A 83 -2.33 10.85 -0.14
N GLY A 84 -2.52 10.23 1.03
CA GLY A 84 -3.42 10.75 2.08
C GLY A 84 -2.93 12.09 2.63
N LEU A 85 -1.64 12.19 2.96
CA LEU A 85 -1.00 13.42 3.43
C LEU A 85 -1.16 14.56 2.44
N LYS A 86 -1.05 14.32 1.14
CA LYS A 86 -1.32 15.35 0.12
C LYS A 86 -2.71 15.96 0.28
N GLN A 87 -3.73 15.14 0.49
CA GLN A 87 -5.12 15.61 0.66
C GLN A 87 -5.33 16.31 2.00
N LEU A 88 -4.74 15.76 3.07
CA LEU A 88 -4.82 16.35 4.41
C LEU A 88 -4.08 17.69 4.49
N ARG A 89 -2.93 17.81 3.82
CA ARG A 89 -2.14 19.04 3.77
C ARG A 89 -2.90 20.15 3.06
N ASN A 90 -3.59 19.84 1.96
CA ASN A 90 -4.44 20.80 1.26
C ASN A 90 -5.60 21.31 2.14
N ALA A 91 -6.18 20.44 2.98
CA ALA A 91 -7.34 20.79 3.79
C ALA A 91 -6.98 21.44 5.14
N PHE A 92 -5.91 20.97 5.79
CA PHE A 92 -5.59 21.30 7.18
C PHE A 92 -4.23 21.96 7.36
N GLY A 93 -3.38 22.04 6.34
CA GLY A 93 -1.96 22.40 6.51
C GLY A 93 -1.70 23.76 7.17
N SER A 94 -2.59 24.73 6.99
CA SER A 94 -2.52 26.06 7.61
C SER A 94 -3.26 26.16 8.95
N ALA A 95 -3.97 25.11 9.37
CA ALA A 95 -4.72 25.11 10.62
C ALA A 95 -3.79 24.86 11.82
N PRO A 96 -3.99 25.57 12.96
CA PRO A 96 -3.41 25.18 14.23
C PRO A 96 -3.88 23.77 14.64
N VAL A 97 -2.98 22.95 15.21
CA VAL A 97 -3.27 21.59 15.68
C VAL A 97 -4.48 21.60 16.64
N ASP A 98 -4.49 22.55 17.57
CA ASP A 98 -5.55 22.69 18.58
C ASP A 98 -6.87 23.27 18.04
N ALA A 99 -6.88 23.82 16.83
CA ALA A 99 -8.08 24.37 16.21
C ALA A 99 -8.85 23.32 15.39
N VAL A 100 -8.25 22.15 15.12
CA VAL A 100 -8.91 21.09 14.36
C VAL A 100 -9.95 20.39 15.23
N THR A 101 -11.23 20.60 14.93
CA THR A 101 -12.34 19.98 15.65
C THR A 101 -12.92 18.77 14.91
N PRO A 102 -13.64 17.86 15.61
CA PRO A 102 -14.36 16.76 14.97
C PRO A 102 -15.35 17.24 13.90
N GLN A 103 -15.95 18.41 14.08
CA GLN A 103 -16.90 19.01 13.12
C GLN A 103 -16.23 19.33 11.79
N VAL A 104 -15.05 19.97 11.80
CA VAL A 104 -14.32 20.29 10.56
C VAL A 104 -13.86 19.02 9.85
N ILE A 105 -13.45 17.98 10.59
CA ILE A 105 -13.09 16.69 9.99
C ILE A 105 -14.32 15.99 9.40
N ALA A 106 -15.51 16.13 10.01
CA ALA A 106 -16.76 15.65 9.45
C ALA A 106 -17.11 16.36 8.13
N GLN A 107 -16.96 17.69 8.08
CA GLN A 107 -17.15 18.47 6.86
C GLN A 107 -16.19 18.03 5.75
N TYR A 108 -14.91 17.81 6.09
CA TYR A 108 -13.93 17.24 5.17
C TYR A 108 -14.40 15.88 4.63
N ARG A 109 -14.79 14.95 5.51
CA ARG A 109 -15.32 13.62 5.13
C ARG A 109 -16.47 13.73 4.13
N ASP A 110 -17.41 14.63 4.41
CA ASP A 110 -18.66 14.75 3.68
C ASP A 110 -18.44 15.43 2.31
N ALA A 111 -17.51 16.38 2.23
CA ALA A 111 -17.10 17.04 0.99
C ALA A 111 -16.30 16.13 0.03
N ARG A 112 -15.62 15.10 0.54
CA ARG A 112 -14.86 14.17 -0.32
C ARG A 112 -15.80 13.32 -1.17
N THR A 113 -15.57 13.29 -2.49
CA THR A 113 -16.29 12.42 -3.44
C THR A 113 -15.89 10.95 -3.26
N ALA A 114 -14.60 10.68 -3.12
CA ALA A 114 -14.06 9.34 -2.90
C ALA A 114 -14.23 8.90 -1.43
N LYS A 115 -15.43 8.41 -1.08
CA LYS A 115 -15.82 8.10 0.31
C LYS A 115 -14.91 7.12 1.06
N VAL A 116 -14.39 6.09 0.38
CA VAL A 116 -13.44 5.13 0.95
C VAL A 116 -12.06 5.78 1.19
N HIS A 117 -11.61 6.65 0.28
CA HIS A 117 -10.36 7.38 0.48
C HIS A 117 -10.48 8.38 1.63
N ALA A 118 -11.62 9.04 1.79
CA ALA A 118 -11.90 9.90 2.94
C ALA A 118 -11.76 9.14 4.27
N ASN A 119 -12.27 7.91 4.35
CA ASN A 119 -12.09 7.09 5.55
C ASN A 119 -10.61 6.80 5.83
N ARG A 120 -9.82 6.48 4.80
CA ARG A 120 -8.38 6.23 4.92
C ARG A 120 -7.62 7.49 5.33
N GLU A 121 -7.94 8.64 4.73
CA GLU A 121 -7.38 9.95 5.06
C GLU A 121 -7.64 10.31 6.53
N ILE A 122 -8.86 10.13 7.03
CA ILE A 122 -9.19 10.39 8.43
C ILE A 122 -8.54 9.35 9.36
N ALA A 123 -8.32 8.11 8.91
CA ALA A 123 -7.60 7.11 9.71
C ALA A 123 -6.13 7.52 9.87
N LEU A 124 -5.50 7.98 8.79
CA LEU A 124 -4.15 8.55 8.82
C LEU A 124 -4.10 9.80 9.71
N LEU A 125 -5.06 10.72 9.57
CA LEU A 125 -5.15 11.91 10.40
C LEU A 125 -5.26 11.54 11.89
N SER A 126 -6.06 10.52 12.21
CA SER A 126 -6.17 9.98 13.57
C SER A 126 -4.83 9.51 14.09
N THR A 127 -4.06 8.74 13.30
CA THR A 127 -2.71 8.30 13.69
C THR A 127 -1.79 9.49 13.92
N ILE A 128 -1.81 10.48 13.04
CA ILE A 128 -0.98 11.69 13.16
C ILE A 128 -1.31 12.47 14.44
N PHE A 129 -2.58 12.57 14.83
CA PHE A 129 -2.97 13.19 16.11
C PHE A 129 -2.50 12.40 17.33
N THR A 130 -2.36 11.07 17.24
CA THR A 130 -1.73 10.29 18.32
C THR A 130 -0.26 10.68 18.46
N PHE A 131 0.49 10.77 17.35
CA PHE A 131 1.88 11.24 17.37
C PHE A 131 2.00 12.70 17.82
N ALA A 132 1.06 13.57 17.46
CA ALA A 132 1.06 14.95 17.92
C ALA A 132 1.03 15.04 19.46
N ARG A 133 0.28 14.15 20.12
CA ARG A 133 0.25 14.06 21.58
C ARG A 133 1.57 13.49 22.13
N GLU A 134 2.07 12.40 21.54
CA GLU A 134 3.36 11.80 21.94
C GLU A 134 4.53 12.80 21.80
N TRP A 135 4.46 13.71 20.84
CA TRP A 135 5.46 14.75 20.61
C TRP A 135 5.21 16.04 21.40
N GLY A 136 4.19 16.07 22.28
CA GLY A 136 3.88 17.23 23.12
C GLY A 136 3.36 18.46 22.35
N LEU A 137 2.81 18.26 21.15
CA LEU A 137 2.27 19.33 20.31
C LEU A 137 0.81 19.69 20.65
N THR A 138 0.11 18.81 21.38
CA THR A 138 -1.25 19.05 21.88
C THR A 138 -1.55 18.14 23.05
N GLU A 139 -2.26 18.68 24.05
CA GLU A 139 -2.84 17.92 25.16
C GLU A 139 -4.29 17.47 24.87
N LYS A 140 -4.88 17.98 23.79
CA LYS A 140 -6.29 17.70 23.46
C LYS A 140 -6.48 16.24 23.06
N THR A 141 -7.68 15.75 23.33
CA THR A 141 -8.08 14.42 22.86
C THR A 141 -8.11 14.39 21.34
N ASN A 142 -7.73 13.25 20.75
CA ASN A 142 -7.71 13.05 19.30
C ASN A 142 -9.11 13.34 18.69
N PRO A 143 -9.24 14.36 17.82
CA PRO A 143 -10.53 14.77 17.28
C PRO A 143 -11.14 13.73 16.31
N CYS A 144 -10.37 12.73 15.88
CA CYS A 144 -10.83 11.65 15.01
C CYS A 144 -11.43 10.44 15.76
N ALA A 145 -11.21 10.31 17.08
CA ALA A 145 -11.40 9.06 17.81
C ALA A 145 -12.85 8.53 17.81
N ARG A 146 -13.85 9.42 17.77
CA ARG A 146 -15.28 9.06 17.77
C ARG A 146 -16.00 9.53 16.52
N LEU A 147 -15.25 9.83 15.46
CA LEU A 147 -15.84 10.31 14.21
C LEU A 147 -16.41 9.14 13.40
N ARG A 148 -17.70 9.22 13.07
CA ARG A 148 -18.37 8.27 12.18
C ARG A 148 -17.65 8.19 10.84
N ARG A 149 -17.46 6.97 10.33
CA ARG A 149 -16.88 6.71 9.00
C ARG A 149 -17.98 6.54 7.96
N ASN A 150 -17.64 6.78 6.70
CA ASN A 150 -18.52 6.44 5.58
C ASN A 150 -18.72 4.92 5.57
N LYS A 151 -19.94 4.46 5.29
CA LYS A 151 -20.22 3.03 5.16
C LYS A 151 -19.47 2.49 3.94
N GLU A 152 -18.66 1.46 4.16
CA GLU A 152 -17.95 0.76 3.09
C GLU A 152 -18.69 -0.53 2.76
N THR A 153 -19.13 -0.66 1.51
CA THR A 153 -19.67 -1.91 1.00
C THR A 153 -18.51 -2.68 0.37
N PRO A 154 -18.17 -3.88 0.87
CA PRO A 154 -17.21 -4.74 0.20
C PRO A 154 -17.67 -4.99 -1.24
N ARG A 155 -16.72 -4.97 -2.18
CA ARG A 155 -16.96 -5.48 -3.54
C ARG A 155 -17.59 -6.87 -3.45
N ASP A 156 -18.51 -7.22 -4.34
CA ASP A 156 -19.23 -8.51 -4.32
C ASP A 156 -19.22 -9.26 -5.66
N PHE A 157 -18.12 -9.14 -6.38
CA PHE A 157 -17.97 -9.79 -7.67
C PHE A 157 -17.60 -11.27 -7.49
N TYR A 158 -18.40 -12.17 -8.07
CA TYR A 158 -18.07 -13.59 -8.21
C TYR A 158 -17.60 -13.90 -9.63
N ALA A 159 -16.39 -14.45 -9.75
CA ALA A 159 -15.86 -14.91 -11.02
C ALA A 159 -16.39 -16.32 -11.33
N GLY A 160 -17.59 -16.38 -11.92
CA GLY A 160 -18.17 -17.62 -12.43
C GLY A 160 -17.28 -18.27 -13.49
N GLN A 161 -17.49 -19.57 -13.73
CA GLN A 161 -16.61 -20.36 -14.60
C GLN A 161 -16.50 -19.78 -16.02
N ILE A 162 -17.63 -19.34 -16.61
CA ILE A 162 -17.68 -18.70 -17.93
C ILE A 162 -16.77 -17.47 -18.00
N VAL A 163 -16.80 -16.60 -16.99
CA VAL A 163 -15.96 -15.38 -16.95
C VAL A 163 -14.49 -15.74 -16.77
N LEU A 164 -14.19 -16.71 -15.91
CA LEU A 164 -12.83 -17.17 -15.68
C LEU A 164 -12.25 -17.77 -16.97
N ASP A 165 -12.98 -18.66 -17.63
CA ASP A 165 -12.56 -19.36 -18.84
C ASP A 165 -12.37 -18.40 -20.01
N ALA A 166 -13.24 -17.41 -20.16
CA ALA A 166 -13.10 -16.39 -21.20
C ALA A 166 -11.79 -15.60 -21.06
N VAL A 167 -11.44 -15.17 -19.84
CA VAL A 167 -10.17 -14.48 -19.59
C VAL A 167 -8.99 -15.44 -19.69
N TYR A 168 -9.14 -16.67 -19.20
CA TYR A 168 -8.10 -17.69 -19.25
C TYR A 168 -7.75 -18.04 -20.71
N ALA A 169 -8.71 -18.16 -21.61
CA ALA A 169 -8.48 -18.46 -23.03
C ALA A 169 -7.56 -17.44 -23.69
N GLU A 170 -7.73 -16.15 -23.39
CA GLU A 170 -6.97 -15.03 -23.95
C GLU A 170 -5.68 -14.70 -23.17
N ALA A 171 -5.45 -15.37 -22.03
CA ALA A 171 -4.28 -15.14 -21.18
C ALA A 171 -3.00 -15.77 -21.77
N PRO A 172 -1.86 -15.05 -21.74
CA PRO A 172 -0.57 -15.67 -22.03
C PRO A 172 -0.24 -16.74 -20.99
N HIS A 173 0.61 -17.70 -21.36
CA HIS A 173 0.89 -18.88 -20.54
C HIS A 173 1.33 -18.52 -19.12
N GLU A 174 2.24 -17.56 -18.97
CA GLU A 174 2.72 -17.15 -17.65
C GLU A 174 1.62 -16.52 -16.77
N LEU A 175 0.59 -15.93 -17.38
CA LEU A 175 -0.57 -15.42 -16.64
C LEU A 175 -1.48 -16.56 -16.21
N LYS A 176 -1.67 -17.59 -17.06
CA LYS A 176 -2.39 -18.82 -16.71
C LYS A 176 -1.78 -19.49 -15.49
N ASP A 177 -0.45 -19.66 -15.48
CA ASP A 177 0.28 -20.20 -14.33
C ASP A 177 0.01 -19.39 -13.04
N ALA A 178 -0.04 -18.06 -13.16
CA ALA A 178 -0.36 -17.19 -12.03
C ALA A 178 -1.82 -17.34 -11.56
N MET A 179 -2.77 -17.48 -12.49
CA MET A 179 -4.19 -17.69 -12.20
C MET A 179 -4.42 -19.01 -11.48
N ASP A 180 -3.83 -20.10 -11.98
CA ASP A 180 -3.95 -21.44 -11.42
C ASP A 180 -3.36 -21.50 -10.02
N LEU A 181 -2.14 -20.97 -9.85
CA LEU A 181 -1.52 -20.92 -8.53
C LEU A 181 -2.34 -20.05 -7.56
N ALA A 182 -2.89 -18.92 -8.01
CA ALA A 182 -3.74 -18.07 -7.18
C ALA A 182 -5.04 -18.76 -6.75
N TYR A 183 -5.65 -19.52 -7.66
CA TYR A 183 -6.89 -20.26 -7.41
C TYR A 183 -6.64 -21.43 -6.45
N LEU A 184 -5.69 -22.31 -6.77
CA LEU A 184 -5.40 -23.53 -6.01
C LEU A 184 -4.88 -23.25 -4.59
N THR A 185 -4.20 -22.12 -4.39
CA THR A 185 -3.66 -21.75 -3.07
C THR A 185 -4.52 -20.72 -2.33
N GLY A 186 -5.45 -20.06 -3.03
CA GLY A 186 -6.22 -18.93 -2.51
C GLY A 186 -5.37 -17.73 -2.06
N GLN A 187 -4.09 -17.61 -2.46
CA GLN A 187 -3.19 -16.57 -1.92
C GLN A 187 -3.37 -15.19 -2.60
N ARG A 188 -2.83 -14.14 -1.97
CA ARG A 188 -2.90 -12.77 -2.55
C ARG A 188 -1.97 -12.68 -3.75
N PRO A 189 -2.24 -11.79 -4.72
CA PRO A 189 -1.46 -11.75 -5.97
C PRO A 189 0.04 -11.50 -5.72
N ALA A 190 0.39 -10.65 -4.74
CA ALA A 190 1.78 -10.42 -4.38
C ALA A 190 2.46 -11.65 -3.75
N ASP A 191 1.72 -12.47 -3.00
CA ASP A 191 2.21 -13.70 -2.38
C ASP A 191 2.38 -14.81 -3.44
N VAL A 192 1.45 -14.90 -4.40
CA VAL A 192 1.53 -15.79 -5.57
C VAL A 192 2.79 -15.51 -6.40
N LEU A 193 3.05 -14.24 -6.71
CA LEU A 193 4.25 -13.83 -7.45
C LEU A 193 5.55 -14.01 -6.65
N LYS A 194 5.49 -14.23 -5.33
CA LYS A 194 6.67 -14.46 -4.49
C LYS A 194 7.02 -15.95 -4.38
N ALA A 195 6.07 -16.85 -4.64
CA ALA A 195 6.25 -18.28 -4.45
C ALA A 195 7.44 -18.82 -5.25
N SER A 196 8.23 -19.66 -4.59
CA SER A 196 9.51 -20.17 -5.08
C SER A 196 9.57 -21.70 -4.96
N THR A 197 10.40 -22.35 -5.76
CA THR A 197 10.73 -23.77 -5.59
C THR A 197 11.34 -24.06 -4.22
N ALA A 198 12.04 -23.09 -3.63
CA ALA A 198 12.56 -23.19 -2.26
C ALA A 198 11.45 -23.26 -1.19
N ASP A 199 10.23 -22.86 -1.53
CA ASP A 199 9.07 -22.97 -0.63
C ASP A 199 8.43 -24.37 -0.68
N LEU A 200 8.83 -25.22 -1.63
CA LEU A 200 8.38 -26.61 -1.72
C LEU A 200 9.24 -27.47 -0.79
N ASN A 201 8.63 -28.00 0.26
CA ASN A 201 9.36 -28.78 1.25
C ASN A 201 8.45 -29.80 1.95
N ASN A 202 8.94 -31.04 2.11
CA ASN A 202 8.28 -32.12 2.86
C ASN A 202 6.81 -32.36 2.46
N GLY A 203 6.48 -32.29 1.16
CA GLY A 203 5.11 -32.47 0.67
C GLY A 203 4.19 -31.27 0.91
N PHE A 204 4.76 -30.08 1.16
CA PHE A 204 4.01 -28.83 1.34
C PHE A 204 4.55 -27.71 0.45
N LEU A 205 3.67 -26.81 0.05
CA LEU A 205 4.02 -25.45 -0.36
C LEU A 205 3.95 -24.52 0.88
N MET A 206 5.09 -24.00 1.29
CA MET A 206 5.21 -23.05 2.39
C MET A 206 4.83 -21.64 1.93
N VAL A 207 3.91 -20.97 2.62
CA VAL A 207 3.49 -19.61 2.26
C VAL A 207 3.67 -18.68 3.46
N GLY A 208 4.52 -17.66 3.30
CA GLY A 208 4.64 -16.54 4.23
C GLY A 208 3.96 -15.28 3.67
N GLN A 209 2.76 -14.95 4.16
CA GLN A 209 1.97 -13.84 3.65
C GLN A 209 2.60 -12.48 3.99
N GLY A 210 2.87 -11.62 3.00
CA GLY A 210 3.56 -10.34 3.25
C GLY A 210 2.74 -9.31 4.02
N LYS A 211 1.41 -9.33 3.89
CA LYS A 211 0.51 -8.35 4.51
C LYS A 211 0.27 -8.61 6.00
N THR A 212 -0.01 -9.86 6.35
CA THR A 212 -0.43 -10.30 7.69
C THR A 212 0.64 -11.13 8.41
N GLU A 213 1.73 -11.47 7.72
CA GLU A 213 2.88 -12.25 8.26
C GLU A 213 2.52 -13.67 8.70
N LYS A 214 1.29 -14.12 8.41
CA LYS A 214 0.84 -15.47 8.68
C LYS A 214 1.60 -16.47 7.81
N ARG A 215 1.99 -17.58 8.42
CA ARG A 215 2.67 -18.70 7.78
C ARG A 215 1.71 -19.87 7.61
N LEU A 216 1.68 -20.43 6.41
CA LEU A 216 0.85 -21.57 6.03
C LEU A 216 1.73 -22.66 5.41
N ARG A 217 1.29 -23.91 5.53
CA ARG A 217 1.86 -25.06 4.83
C ARG A 217 0.71 -25.74 4.10
N ILE A 218 0.62 -25.49 2.80
CA ILE A 218 -0.44 -26.04 1.95
C ILE A 218 0.02 -27.43 1.51
N ARG A 219 -0.77 -28.46 1.82
CA ARG A 219 -0.41 -29.85 1.55
C ARG A 219 -0.49 -30.14 0.04
N LEU A 220 0.49 -30.83 -0.50
CA LEU A 220 0.55 -31.20 -1.93
C LEU A 220 -0.12 -32.55 -2.22
N HIS A 221 -0.20 -33.45 -1.24
CA HIS A 221 -0.83 -34.77 -1.38
C HIS A 221 -1.86 -34.96 -0.27
N ASP A 222 -3.01 -35.58 -0.57
CA ASP A 222 -3.92 -36.04 0.46
C ASP A 222 -3.84 -37.57 0.55
N GLY A 223 -3.11 -38.06 1.56
CA GLY A 223 -2.70 -39.46 1.60
C GLY A 223 -1.78 -39.80 0.42
N THR A 224 -2.20 -40.78 -0.39
CA THR A 224 -1.49 -41.19 -1.61
C THR A 224 -1.82 -40.32 -2.83
N ASP A 225 -2.91 -39.55 -2.78
CA ASP A 225 -3.43 -38.87 -3.95
C ASP A 225 -2.78 -37.49 -4.10
N ALA A 226 -2.28 -37.19 -5.30
CA ALA A 226 -1.77 -35.87 -5.62
C ALA A 226 -2.92 -34.86 -5.67
N SER A 227 -2.78 -33.75 -4.95
CA SER A 227 -3.72 -32.65 -5.07
C SER A 227 -3.57 -31.98 -6.44
N ASN A 228 -4.62 -31.27 -6.89
CA ASN A 228 -4.56 -30.44 -8.10
C ASN A 228 -3.42 -29.42 -8.04
N LEU A 229 -3.02 -28.95 -6.84
CA LEU A 229 -1.86 -28.08 -6.66
C LEU A 229 -0.55 -28.81 -6.98
N SER A 230 -0.37 -30.06 -6.56
CA SER A 230 0.82 -30.85 -6.90
C SER A 230 0.89 -31.08 -8.40
N ILE A 231 -0.20 -31.56 -9.01
CA ILE A 231 -0.27 -31.84 -10.45
C ILE A 231 0.09 -30.59 -11.26
N PHE A 232 -0.47 -29.43 -10.87
CA PHE A 232 -0.14 -28.15 -11.49
C PHE A 232 1.35 -27.79 -11.33
N LEU A 233 1.90 -27.92 -10.13
CA LEU A 233 3.30 -27.59 -9.85
C LEU A 233 4.27 -28.49 -10.61
N ASP A 234 4.00 -29.79 -10.67
CA ASP A 234 4.82 -30.76 -11.40
C ASP A 234 4.86 -30.40 -12.89
N ALA A 235 3.70 -30.16 -13.49
CA ALA A 235 3.59 -29.73 -14.89
C ALA A 235 4.27 -28.36 -15.13
N LEU A 236 4.16 -27.41 -14.20
CA LEU A 236 4.83 -26.11 -14.29
C LEU A 236 6.35 -26.26 -14.27
N LEU A 237 6.89 -27.07 -13.35
CA LEU A 237 8.32 -27.29 -13.22
C LEU A 237 8.90 -28.03 -14.42
N GLU A 238 8.18 -29.01 -14.95
CA GLU A 238 8.55 -29.71 -16.19
C GLU A 238 8.62 -28.75 -17.37
N ARG A 239 7.59 -27.93 -17.60
CA ARG A 239 7.61 -26.91 -18.66
C ARG A 239 8.78 -25.95 -18.52
N LYS A 240 9.08 -25.50 -17.29
CA LYS A 240 10.22 -24.62 -17.01
C LYS A 240 11.56 -25.31 -17.31
N ALA A 241 11.71 -26.58 -16.96
CA ALA A 241 12.90 -27.36 -17.25
C ALA A 241 13.11 -27.51 -18.76
N MET A 242 12.05 -27.84 -19.50
CA MET A 242 12.07 -27.96 -20.96
C MET A 242 12.40 -26.63 -21.66
N ALA A 243 11.97 -25.50 -21.09
CA ALA A 243 12.30 -24.17 -21.58
C ALA A 243 13.69 -23.67 -21.13
N GLY A 244 14.47 -24.47 -20.40
CA GLY A 244 15.79 -24.07 -19.88
C GLY A 244 15.76 -23.01 -18.77
N ILE A 245 14.61 -22.78 -18.13
CA ILE A 245 14.43 -21.77 -17.09
C ILE A 245 14.96 -22.28 -15.75
N ARG A 246 16.05 -21.68 -15.25
CA ARG A 246 16.69 -22.04 -13.97
C ARG A 246 16.24 -21.22 -12.76
N SER A 247 15.33 -20.26 -12.96
CA SER A 247 14.84 -19.40 -11.87
C SER A 247 14.04 -20.19 -10.83
N SER A 248 14.31 -19.94 -9.56
CA SER A 248 13.55 -20.52 -8.45
C SER A 248 12.13 -19.98 -8.33
N SER A 249 11.84 -18.79 -8.87
CA SER A 249 10.47 -18.24 -8.83
C SER A 249 9.52 -19.15 -9.61
N LEU A 250 8.38 -19.52 -9.02
CA LEU A 250 7.40 -20.38 -9.70
C LEU A 250 6.75 -19.64 -10.88
N ILE A 251 6.35 -18.38 -10.66
CA ILE A 251 5.75 -17.54 -11.69
C ILE A 251 6.83 -16.67 -12.36
N THR A 252 7.19 -17.02 -13.59
CA THR A 252 8.19 -16.30 -14.40
C THR A 252 7.57 -15.65 -15.64
N ASN A 253 8.26 -14.71 -16.25
CA ASN A 253 7.99 -14.30 -17.63
C ASN A 253 8.60 -15.32 -18.61
N GLN A 254 8.41 -15.08 -19.92
CA GLN A 254 8.95 -15.92 -20.99
C GLN A 254 10.48 -16.02 -20.99
N ALA A 255 11.19 -15.01 -20.48
CA ALA A 255 12.64 -15.01 -20.33
C ALA A 255 13.12 -15.73 -19.04
N GLY A 256 12.22 -16.35 -18.27
CA GLY A 256 12.54 -17.03 -17.03
C GLY A 256 12.77 -16.12 -15.82
N LEU A 257 12.61 -14.79 -15.96
CA LEU A 257 12.72 -13.85 -14.86
C LEU A 257 11.41 -13.80 -14.05
N ARG A 258 11.50 -13.52 -12.75
CA ARG A 258 10.31 -13.40 -11.89
C ARG A 258 9.32 -12.36 -12.46
N MET A 259 8.05 -12.74 -12.56
CA MET A 259 7.02 -11.81 -13.00
C MET A 259 6.79 -10.71 -11.95
N SER A 260 6.90 -9.44 -12.35
CA SER A 260 6.61 -8.32 -11.47
C SER A 260 5.10 -8.06 -11.35
N TYR A 261 4.68 -7.38 -10.28
CA TYR A 261 3.27 -7.00 -10.11
C TYR A 261 2.75 -6.10 -11.24
N ALA A 262 3.60 -5.21 -11.77
CA ALA A 262 3.24 -4.35 -12.90
C ALA A 262 3.03 -5.18 -14.18
N MET A 263 3.89 -6.18 -14.43
CA MET A 263 3.71 -7.10 -15.56
C MET A 263 2.43 -7.93 -15.41
N LEU A 264 2.16 -8.48 -14.23
CA LEU A 264 0.92 -9.20 -13.95
C LEU A 264 -0.30 -8.33 -14.26
N ARG A 265 -0.29 -7.08 -13.79
CA ARG A 265 -1.39 -6.14 -14.02
C ARG A 265 -1.59 -5.84 -15.50
N ASN A 266 -0.52 -5.51 -16.23
CA ASN A 266 -0.63 -5.16 -17.64
C ASN A 266 -1.16 -6.35 -18.45
N ARG A 267 -0.59 -7.55 -18.23
CA ARG A 267 -1.06 -8.78 -18.89
C ARG A 267 -2.51 -9.12 -18.54
N TRP A 268 -2.92 -8.91 -17.29
CA TRP A 268 -4.30 -9.09 -16.87
C TRP A 268 -5.24 -8.13 -17.59
N ASP A 269 -4.90 -6.84 -17.62
CA ASP A 269 -5.70 -5.80 -18.26
C ASP A 269 -5.82 -6.08 -19.77
N GLU A 270 -4.74 -6.52 -20.43
CA GLU A 270 -4.73 -6.93 -21.84
C GLU A 270 -5.60 -8.17 -22.11
N ALA A 271 -5.40 -9.26 -21.36
CA ALA A 271 -6.16 -10.51 -21.54
C ALA A 271 -7.67 -10.28 -21.32
N ARG A 272 -7.99 -9.48 -20.29
CA ARG A 272 -9.37 -9.13 -19.96
C ARG A 272 -10.03 -8.27 -21.04
N GLU A 273 -9.32 -7.28 -21.61
CA GLU A 273 -9.90 -6.45 -22.67
C GLU A 273 -10.08 -7.24 -23.97
N LYS A 274 -9.15 -8.14 -24.31
CA LYS A 274 -9.31 -9.07 -25.44
C LYS A 274 -10.54 -9.96 -25.27
N ALA A 275 -10.66 -10.61 -24.10
CA ALA A 275 -11.79 -11.47 -23.79
C ALA A 275 -13.13 -10.72 -23.82
N ALA A 276 -13.18 -9.50 -23.27
CA ALA A 276 -14.37 -8.67 -23.30
C ALA A 276 -14.75 -8.21 -24.72
N THR A 277 -13.76 -7.86 -25.54
CA THR A 277 -13.98 -7.46 -26.94
C THR A 277 -14.51 -8.62 -27.77
N LYS A 278 -13.95 -9.82 -27.57
CA LYS A 278 -14.42 -11.05 -28.23
C LYS A 278 -15.85 -11.39 -27.86
N ALA A 279 -16.17 -11.42 -26.56
CA ALA A 279 -17.54 -11.67 -26.08
C ALA A 279 -18.54 -10.64 -26.65
N ALA A 280 -18.15 -9.36 -26.72
CA ALA A 280 -18.99 -8.32 -27.32
C ALA A 280 -19.19 -8.52 -28.84
N ALA A 281 -18.14 -8.94 -29.56
CA ALA A 281 -18.23 -9.24 -31.00
C ALA A 281 -19.12 -10.46 -31.29
N GLU A 282 -19.16 -11.43 -30.37
CA GLU A 282 -20.06 -12.58 -30.40
C GLU A 282 -21.50 -12.24 -29.96
N GLY A 283 -21.76 -10.98 -29.56
CA GLY A 283 -23.07 -10.48 -29.18
C GLY A 283 -23.41 -10.57 -27.68
N ASP A 284 -22.53 -11.16 -26.85
CA ASP A 284 -22.74 -11.26 -25.40
C ASP A 284 -22.19 -10.04 -24.66
N VAL A 285 -22.96 -8.95 -24.70
CA VAL A 285 -22.66 -7.70 -24.00
C VAL A 285 -22.61 -7.89 -22.48
N THR A 286 -23.39 -8.84 -21.94
CA THR A 286 -23.46 -9.09 -20.49
C THR A 286 -22.19 -9.76 -19.98
N LEU A 287 -21.69 -10.77 -20.69
CA LEU A 287 -20.41 -11.41 -20.41
C LEU A 287 -19.26 -10.42 -20.60
N ALA A 288 -19.27 -9.62 -21.67
CA ALA A 288 -18.25 -8.59 -21.88
C ALA A 288 -18.18 -7.59 -20.72
N ALA A 289 -19.33 -7.14 -20.20
CA ALA A 289 -19.39 -6.26 -19.04
C ALA A 289 -18.89 -6.95 -17.76
N ALA A 290 -19.25 -8.22 -17.53
CA ALA A 290 -18.78 -9.00 -16.40
C ALA A 290 -17.25 -9.23 -16.45
N ILE A 291 -16.70 -9.58 -17.62
CA ILE A 291 -15.26 -9.71 -17.85
C ILE A 291 -14.54 -8.39 -17.53
N ARG A 292 -15.03 -7.25 -18.02
CA ARG A 292 -14.43 -5.94 -17.70
C ARG A 292 -14.48 -5.57 -16.23
N GLN A 293 -15.38 -6.15 -15.45
CA GLN A 293 -15.37 -5.98 -14.01
C GLN A 293 -14.38 -6.92 -13.32
N PHE A 294 -14.08 -8.09 -13.87
CA PHE A 294 -13.23 -9.10 -13.24
C PHE A 294 -11.80 -8.58 -12.97
N GLN A 295 -11.35 -8.71 -11.71
CA GLN A 295 -10.01 -8.35 -11.29
C GLN A 295 -9.27 -9.61 -10.84
N PHE A 296 -7.95 -9.68 -11.05
CA PHE A 296 -7.14 -10.84 -10.65
C PHE A 296 -7.33 -11.21 -9.16
N ARG A 297 -7.50 -10.21 -8.30
CA ARG A 297 -7.76 -10.44 -6.86
C ARG A 297 -9.09 -11.13 -6.55
N ASP A 298 -10.03 -11.18 -7.50
CA ASP A 298 -11.34 -11.83 -7.36
C ASP A 298 -11.22 -13.37 -7.51
N ILE A 299 -10.09 -13.90 -8.00
CA ILE A 299 -9.77 -15.35 -7.99
C ILE A 299 -9.73 -15.89 -6.56
N ARG A 300 -9.22 -15.11 -5.61
CA ARG A 300 -9.12 -15.52 -4.20
C ARG A 300 -10.51 -15.71 -3.55
N PRO A 301 -11.46 -14.78 -3.67
CA PRO A 301 -12.87 -15.02 -3.30
C PRO A 301 -13.52 -16.18 -4.05
N LYS A 302 -13.22 -16.40 -5.34
CA LYS A 302 -13.71 -17.59 -6.07
C LYS A 302 -13.26 -18.88 -5.37
N ALA A 303 -11.95 -19.04 -5.15
CA ALA A 303 -11.39 -20.20 -4.46
C ALA A 303 -12.00 -20.40 -3.07
N ALA A 304 -12.22 -19.31 -2.32
CA ALA A 304 -12.85 -19.38 -1.00
C ALA A 304 -14.34 -19.75 -1.06
N SER A 305 -15.05 -19.34 -2.12
CA SER A 305 -16.48 -19.58 -2.29
C SER A 305 -16.77 -21.03 -2.66
N GLU A 306 -15.86 -21.67 -3.39
CA GLU A 306 -15.97 -23.05 -3.88
C GLU A 306 -15.45 -24.10 -2.89
N ILE A 307 -14.93 -23.68 -1.74
CA ILE A 307 -14.65 -24.57 -0.61
C ILE A 307 -15.86 -24.58 0.32
N ASP A 308 -16.56 -25.71 0.43
CA ASP A 308 -17.77 -25.85 1.24
C ASP A 308 -17.55 -25.42 2.70
N ASP A 309 -16.55 -26.02 3.38
CA ASP A 309 -16.22 -25.69 4.77
C ASP A 309 -15.60 -24.29 4.89
N ILE A 310 -16.32 -23.37 5.52
CA ILE A 310 -15.85 -22.01 5.82
C ILE A 310 -14.61 -22.01 6.70
N GLY A 311 -14.46 -23.01 7.59
CA GLY A 311 -13.29 -23.18 8.44
C GLY A 311 -12.04 -23.44 7.61
N HIS A 312 -12.13 -24.38 6.66
CA HIS A 312 -11.07 -24.71 5.72
C HIS A 312 -10.73 -23.52 4.82
N ALA A 313 -11.73 -22.89 4.19
CA ALA A 313 -11.51 -21.70 3.37
C ALA A 313 -10.77 -20.60 4.16
N SER A 314 -11.21 -20.34 5.39
CA SER A 314 -10.58 -19.34 6.28
C SER A 314 -9.12 -19.68 6.62
N ARG A 315 -8.81 -20.96 6.87
CA ARG A 315 -7.44 -21.42 7.14
C ARG A 315 -6.55 -21.28 5.90
N LEU A 316 -7.03 -21.71 4.73
CA LEU A 316 -6.30 -21.61 3.45
C LEU A 316 -5.99 -20.14 3.11
N LEU A 317 -6.97 -19.25 3.28
CA LEU A 317 -6.79 -17.82 3.09
C LEU A 317 -5.87 -17.19 4.15
N GLY A 318 -5.62 -17.86 5.26
CA GLY A 318 -4.83 -17.32 6.35
C GLY A 318 -5.54 -16.22 7.14
N HIS A 319 -6.86 -16.27 7.28
CA HIS A 319 -7.59 -15.37 8.17
C HIS A 319 -7.56 -15.87 9.61
N SER A 320 -7.52 -14.94 10.57
CA SER A 320 -7.55 -15.28 12.00
C SER A 320 -8.96 -15.64 12.48
N THR A 321 -9.99 -15.05 11.87
CA THR A 321 -11.40 -15.32 12.17
C THR A 321 -12.15 -15.72 10.89
N GLN A 322 -13.12 -16.62 11.02
CA GLN A 322 -13.96 -17.07 9.91
C GLN A 322 -14.88 -15.95 9.40
N GLU A 323 -15.27 -15.02 10.28
CA GLU A 323 -16.14 -13.89 9.97
C GLU A 323 -15.60 -13.05 8.80
N MET A 324 -14.27 -12.89 8.70
CA MET A 324 -13.69 -12.16 7.57
C MET A 324 -13.92 -12.90 6.25
N THR A 325 -13.74 -14.22 6.25
CA THR A 325 -14.00 -15.05 5.07
C THR A 325 -15.48 -15.00 4.70
N LYS A 326 -16.37 -15.15 5.67
CA LYS A 326 -17.83 -15.12 5.47
C LYS A 326 -18.30 -13.79 4.87
N LYS A 327 -17.82 -12.66 5.39
CA LYS A 327 -18.30 -11.33 4.98
C LYS A 327 -17.67 -10.82 3.67
N VAL A 328 -16.43 -11.19 3.37
CA VAL A 328 -15.64 -10.56 2.28
C VAL A 328 -15.13 -11.56 1.25
N TYR A 329 -15.19 -12.87 1.47
CA TYR A 329 -14.64 -13.83 0.53
C TYR A 329 -15.63 -14.91 0.10
N ARG A 330 -16.75 -15.09 0.81
CA ARG A 330 -17.87 -15.89 0.36
C ARG A 330 -18.75 -15.06 -0.57
N ARG A 331 -18.81 -15.43 -1.85
CA ARG A 331 -19.54 -14.73 -2.94
C ARG A 331 -20.69 -15.53 -3.51
N VAL A 332 -20.75 -16.81 -3.19
CA VAL A 332 -21.84 -17.71 -3.53
C VAL A 332 -22.48 -18.18 -2.22
N GLY A 333 -23.80 -18.38 -2.24
CA GLY A 333 -24.54 -18.90 -1.11
C GLY A 333 -24.05 -20.29 -0.68
N GLU A 334 -24.40 -20.69 0.53
CA GLU A 334 -24.09 -22.04 1.03
C GLU A 334 -24.88 -23.08 0.24
N ILE A 335 -24.22 -24.19 -0.09
CA ILE A 335 -24.90 -25.35 -0.66
C ILE A 335 -25.67 -26.01 0.48
N VAL A 336 -27.00 -25.89 0.43
CA VAL A 336 -27.89 -26.49 1.42
C VAL A 336 -28.60 -27.70 0.82
N ARG A 337 -28.76 -28.75 1.62
CA ARG A 337 -29.58 -29.90 1.23
C ARG A 337 -31.06 -29.52 1.39
N PRO A 338 -31.95 -29.95 0.48
CA PRO A 338 -33.38 -29.83 0.70
C PRO A 338 -33.79 -30.62 1.95
N THR A 339 -34.92 -30.25 2.54
CA THR A 339 -35.45 -30.87 3.77
C THR A 339 -35.88 -32.33 3.57
N LYS A 340 -35.96 -32.82 2.32
CA LYS A 340 -36.28 -34.20 1.93
C LYS A 340 -35.52 -34.60 0.67
#